data_AF-A0A380DR03-F1
#
_entry.id   AF-A0A380DR03-F1
#
_cell.length_a   1.000
_cell.length_b   1.000
_cell.length_c   1.000
_cell.angle_alpha   90.00
_cell.angle_beta   90.00
_cell.angle_gamma   90.00
#
_symmetry.space_group_name_H-M   'P 1'
#
loop_
_entity.id
_entity.type
_entity.pdbx_description
1 polymer ?
#
loop_
_entity_poly.entity_id
_entity_poly.type
_entity_poly.pdbx_seq_one_letter_code
_entity_poly.pdbx_strand_id
1 'polypeptide(L)'
;MIAREAINNVIKHANASKVHGQLRSMNEHKLQFIIQDNGEGIDSGCEIKSISQRVQHLNGTLEVESNKGTKLIIEMPTGGIA
;
A
#
# COMPACT_ATOMS: atom_id res chain seq x y z
N MET A 1 8.91 -6.09 4.23
CA MET A 1 7.93 -6.71 3.29
C MET A 1 6.67 -5.86 3.31
N ILE A 2 6.41 -5.05 2.28
CA ILE A 2 5.29 -4.11 2.28
C ILE A 2 3.96 -4.80 1.94
N ALA A 3 3.90 -5.54 0.83
CA ALA A 3 2.68 -6.24 0.40
C ALA A 3 2.12 -7.21 1.44
N ARG A 4 3.00 -8.01 2.06
CA ARG A 4 2.62 -8.96 3.12
C ARG A 4 1.93 -8.27 4.29
N GLU A 5 2.44 -7.11 4.70
CA GLU A 5 1.92 -6.39 5.85
C GLU A 5 0.59 -5.72 5.54
N ALA A 6 0.46 -5.11 4.36
CA ALA A 6 -0.81 -4.58 3.89
C ALA A 6 -1.90 -5.66 3.82
N ILE A 7 -1.60 -6.83 3.26
CA ILE A 7 -2.55 -7.96 3.21
C ILE A 7 -2.91 -8.45 4.61
N ASN A 8 -1.92 -8.53 5.52
CA ASN A 8 -2.18 -8.89 6.91
C ASN A 8 -3.09 -7.89 7.61
N ASN A 9 -2.94 -6.60 7.33
CA ASN A 9 -3.81 -5.57 7.91
C ASN A 9 -5.25 -5.75 7.43
N VAL A 10 -5.45 -6.06 6.14
CA VAL A 10 -6.78 -6.38 5.60
C VAL A 10 -7.39 -7.59 6.30
N ILE A 11 -6.63 -8.68 6.44
CA ILE A 11 -7.09 -9.93 7.09
C ILE A 11 -7.51 -9.69 8.54
N LYS A 12 -6.75 -8.88 9.28
CA LYS A 12 -6.97 -8.68 10.72
C LYS A 12 -8.00 -7.61 11.05
N HIS A 13 -8.11 -6.56 10.22
CA HIS A 13 -8.77 -5.33 10.62
C HIS A 13 -9.87 -4.86 9.66
N ALA A 14 -9.81 -5.19 8.37
CA ALA A 14 -10.72 -4.57 7.40
C ALA A 14 -12.12 -5.20 7.33
N ASN A 15 -12.34 -6.40 7.88
CA ASN A 15 -13.59 -7.17 7.67
C ASN A 15 -13.97 -7.30 6.18
N ALA A 16 -12.95 -7.41 5.31
CA ALA A 16 -13.14 -7.42 3.87
C ALA A 16 -13.44 -8.83 3.34
N SER A 17 -14.22 -8.90 2.26
CA SER A 17 -14.47 -10.14 1.53
C SER A 17 -13.60 -10.30 0.29
N LYS A 18 -13.00 -9.20 -0.19
CA LYS A 18 -12.15 -9.14 -1.38
C LYS A 18 -11.02 -8.16 -1.17
N VAL A 19 -9.85 -8.52 -1.68
CA VAL A 19 -8.70 -7.65 -1.82
C VAL A 19 -8.20 -7.70 -3.25
N HIS A 20 -7.76 -6.57 -3.77
CA HIS A 20 -7.26 -6.39 -5.10
C HIS A 20 -5.89 -5.71 -5.05
N GLY A 21 -4.89 -6.34 -5.66
CA GLY A 21 -3.54 -5.80 -5.77
C GLY A 21 -3.21 -5.47 -7.23
N GLN A 22 -2.59 -4.33 -7.47
CA GLN A 22 -2.10 -3.93 -8.78
C GLN A 22 -0.67 -3.43 -8.67
N LEU A 23 0.19 -3.90 -9.56
CA LEU A 23 1.56 -3.43 -9.72
C LEU A 23 1.72 -2.90 -11.12
N ARG A 24 2.11 -1.64 -11.27
CA ARG A 24 2.25 -0.97 -12.57
C ARG A 24 3.53 -0.15 -12.62
N SER A 25 4.24 -0.18 -13.75
CA SER A 25 5.30 0.78 -14.02
C SER A 25 4.66 2.07 -14.51
N MET A 26 4.95 3.21 -13.88
CA MET A 26 4.48 4.51 -14.37
C MET A 26 5.42 5.07 -15.44
N ASN A 27 6.70 4.68 -15.40
CA ASN A 27 7.74 4.93 -16.40
C ASN A 27 8.91 3.93 -16.15
N GLU A 28 10.08 4.13 -16.77
CA GLU A 28 11.26 3.26 -16.60
C GLU A 28 11.85 3.30 -15.18
N HIS A 29 11.57 4.37 -14.42
CA HIS A 29 12.21 4.62 -13.12
C HIS A 29 11.25 4.64 -11.94
N LYS A 30 9.95 4.39 -12.14
CA LYS A 30 8.93 4.45 -11.09
C LYS A 30 7.95 3.29 -11.17
N LEU A 31 7.67 2.73 -10.01
CA LEU A 31 6.73 1.66 -9.78
C LEU A 31 5.63 2.15 -8.84
N GLN A 32 4.39 1.85 -9.22
CA GLN A 32 3.21 2.09 -8.42
C GLN A 32 2.62 0.75 -8.00
N PHE A 33 2.39 0.62 -6.70
CA PHE A 33 1.77 -0.55 -6.09
C PHE A 33 0.50 -0.11 -5.36
N ILE A 34 -0.63 -0.64 -5.80
CA ILE A 34 -1.95 -0.35 -5.24
C ILE A 34 -2.48 -1.60 -4.58
N ILE A 35 -2.93 -1.49 -3.32
CA ILE A 35 -3.70 -2.53 -2.63
C ILE A 35 -5.03 -1.91 -2.23
N GLN A 36 -6.14 -2.56 -2.60
CA GLN A 36 -7.47 -2.10 -2.25
C GLN A 36 -8.32 -3.27 -1.72
N ASP A 37 -9.05 -3.05 -0.64
CA ASP A 37 -10.08 -3.95 -0.14
C ASP A 37 -11.47 -3.30 -0.14
N ASN A 38 -12.51 -4.12 0.05
CA ASN A 38 -13.91 -3.69 0.12
C ASN A 38 -14.49 -3.76 1.54
N GLY A 39 -13.64 -3.68 2.55
CA GLY A 39 -14.00 -3.77 3.96
C GLY A 39 -14.55 -2.47 4.54
N GLU A 40 -14.43 -2.34 5.85
CA GLU A 40 -14.83 -1.15 6.63
C GLU A 40 -13.73 -0.09 6.69
N GLY A 41 -12.50 -0.47 6.29
CA GLY A 41 -11.29 0.33 6.38
C GLY A 41 -10.42 -0.08 7.57
N ILE A 42 -9.14 0.30 7.52
CA ILE A 42 -8.17 0.11 8.61
C ILE A 42 -7.83 1.47 9.24
N ASP A 43 -7.52 1.48 10.53
CA ASP A 43 -6.97 2.67 11.18
C ASP A 43 -5.59 2.96 10.59
N SER A 44 -5.44 4.15 10.01
CA SER A 44 -4.23 4.50 9.26
C SER A 44 -3.05 4.88 10.17
N GLY A 45 -3.31 5.16 11.44
CA GLY A 45 -2.31 5.69 12.37
C GLY A 45 -1.33 4.62 12.87
N CYS A 46 -1.84 3.48 13.34
CA CYS A 46 -1.02 2.45 13.96
C CYS A 46 -0.60 1.36 12.97
N GLU A 47 -1.58 0.88 12.19
CA GLU A 47 -1.49 -0.32 11.35
C GLU A 47 -0.56 -0.11 10.15
N ILE A 48 -0.40 1.14 9.70
CA ILE A 48 0.33 1.48 8.47
C ILE A 48 1.68 2.15 8.77
N LYS A 49 2.01 2.40 10.04
CA LYS A 49 3.23 3.10 10.44
C LYS A 49 4.51 2.43 9.94
N SER A 50 4.58 1.12 10.09
CA SER A 50 5.71 0.29 9.62
C SER A 50 5.82 0.23 8.09
N ILE A 51 4.68 0.24 7.38
CA ILE A 51 4.64 0.32 5.92
C ILE A 51 5.15 1.69 5.47
N SER A 52 4.63 2.77 6.05
CA SER A 52 5.02 4.16 5.79
C SER A 52 6.53 4.35 5.97
N GLN A 53 7.09 3.89 7.10
CA GLN A 53 8.53 3.96 7.35
C GLN A 53 9.35 3.25 6.28
N ARG A 54 8.95 2.06 5.84
CA ARG A 54 9.70 1.31 4.81
C ARG A 54 9.56 1.93 3.43
N VAL A 55 8.40 2.49 3.09
CA VAL A 55 8.21 3.26 1.85
C VAL A 55 9.12 4.49 1.85
N GLN A 56 9.19 5.23 2.96
CA GLN A 56 10.11 6.36 3.12
C GLN A 56 11.58 5.96 2.98
N HIS A 57 12.01 4.85 3.59
CA HIS A 57 13.38 4.32 3.42
C HIS A 57 13.72 3.95 1.97
N LEU A 58 12.72 3.67 1.14
CA LEU A 58 12.87 3.38 -0.28
C LEU A 58 12.71 4.62 -1.16
N ASN A 59 12.74 5.83 -0.56
CA ASN A 59 12.49 7.11 -1.24
C ASN A 59 11.14 7.13 -1.99
N GLY A 60 10.16 6.42 -1.45
CA GLY A 60 8.81 6.35 -1.98
C GLY A 60 7.81 7.23 -1.25
N THR A 61 6.58 7.24 -1.75
CA THR A 61 5.42 7.89 -1.13
C THR A 61 4.33 6.86 -0.86
N LEU A 62 3.56 7.10 0.20
CA LEU A 62 2.41 6.29 0.58
C LEU A 62 1.21 7.22 0.77
N GLU A 63 0.14 6.92 0.06
CA GLU A 63 -1.18 7.50 0.24
C GLU A 63 -2.14 6.42 0.73
N VAL A 64 -3.02 6.80 1.66
CA VAL A 64 -4.00 5.90 2.27
C VAL A 64 -5.38 6.55 2.19
N GLU A 65 -6.31 5.85 1.57
CA GLU A 65 -7.73 6.21 1.55
C GLU A 65 -8.50 5.13 2.31
N SER A 66 -9.26 5.51 3.35
CA SER A 66 -10.09 4.58 4.14
C SER A 66 -11.56 4.98 4.09
N ASN A 67 -12.18 4.94 2.91
CA ASN A 67 -13.60 5.24 2.72
C ASN A 67 -14.31 4.06 2.05
N LYS A 68 -15.07 3.29 2.85
CA LYS A 68 -15.73 2.03 2.44
C LYS A 68 -14.73 0.98 1.91
N GLY A 69 -13.74 0.69 2.75
CA GLY A 69 -12.59 -0.18 2.46
C GLY A 69 -11.30 0.60 2.65
N THR A 70 -10.16 -0.07 2.50
CA THR A 70 -8.87 0.61 2.46
C THR A 70 -8.24 0.51 1.09
N LYS A 71 -7.64 1.61 0.65
CA LYS A 71 -6.81 1.70 -0.54
C LYS A 71 -5.46 2.31 -0.15
N LEU A 72 -4.41 1.55 -0.39
CA LEU A 72 -3.02 1.95 -0.24
C LEU A 72 -2.44 2.19 -1.62
N ILE A 73 -1.89 3.37 -1.85
CA ILE A 73 -1.16 3.73 -3.07
C ILE A 73 0.28 3.98 -2.67
N ILE A 74 1.18 3.13 -3.16
CA ILE A 74 2.61 3.22 -2.89
C ILE A 74 3.31 3.53 -4.19
N GLU A 75 4.12 4.59 -4.21
CA GLU A 75 5.00 4.89 -5.33
C GLU A 75 6.45 4.81 -4.88
N MET A 76 7.30 4.20 -5.69
CA MET A 76 8.73 4.10 -5.39
C MET A 76 9.59 4.06 -6.64
N PRO A 77 10.83 4.57 -6.58
CA PRO A 77 11.77 4.46 -7.66
C PRO A 77 12.19 3.01 -7.91
N THR A 78 12.36 2.60 -9.16
CA THR A 78 12.76 1.22 -9.55
C THR A 78 14.27 1.00 -9.54
N GLY A 79 15.07 1.93 -9.01
CA GLY A 79 16.53 1.79 -8.90
C GLY A 79 17.29 1.76 -10.22
N GLY A 80 16.62 2.01 -11.36
CA GLY A 80 17.28 2.21 -12.64
C GLY A 80 18.05 3.54 -12.64
N ILE A 81 19.38 3.44 -12.81
CA ILE A 81 20.25 4.57 -13.15
C ILE A 81 19.70 5.22 -14.44
N ALA A 82 19.43 6.52 -14.37
CA ALA A 82 19.17 7.35 -15.55
C ALA A 82 20.48 7.60 -16.31
#